data_AF-E1YM87-F1
#
_entry.id   AF-E1YM87-F1
#
_cell.length_a   1.000
_cell.length_b   1.000
_cell.length_c   1.000
_cell.angle_alpha   90.00
_cell.angle_beta   90.00
_cell.angle_gamma   90.00
#
_symmetry.space_group_name_H-M   'P 1'
#
loop_
_entity.id
_entity.type
_entity.pdbx_description
1 polymer ?
#
loop_
_entity_poly.entity_id
_entity_poly.type
_entity_poly.pdbx_seq_one_letter_code
_entity_poly.pdbx_strand_id
1 'polypeptide(L)' 'MLAIKGIYNNGKIDLQEKIKTIKSVPVIVTFLEEIESPVETGLDINSFSFNKSREITKHYHGSLSDAVIEERRHAL' A
#
# COMPACT_ATOMS: atom_id res chain seq x y z
N MET A 1 -18.55 -31.78 0.42
CA MET A 1 -17.80 -30.76 1.20
C MET A 1 -18.53 -30.54 2.51
N LEU A 2 -17.82 -30.57 3.64
CA LEU A 2 -18.39 -30.22 4.94
C LEU A 2 -18.19 -28.71 5.15
N ALA A 3 -19.27 -27.96 5.28
CA ALA A 3 -19.22 -26.53 5.57
C ALA A 3 -19.37 -26.33 7.08
N ILE A 4 -18.45 -25.58 7.68
CA ILE A 4 -18.37 -25.42 9.13
C ILE A 4 -18.50 -23.94 9.43
N LYS A 5 -19.40 -23.60 10.35
CA LYS A 5 -19.59 -22.23 10.79
C LYS A 5 -18.63 -21.92 11.93
N GLY A 6 -18.02 -20.76 11.84
CA GLY A 6 -17.15 -20.22 12.88
C GLY A 6 -17.20 -18.71 12.85
N ILE A 7 -16.82 -18.11 13.97
CA ILE A 7 -16.69 -16.66 14.08
C ILE A 7 -15.22 -16.33 13.84
N TYR A 8 -14.96 -15.43 12.90
CA TYR A 8 -13.62 -14.91 12.66
C TYR A 8 -13.38 -13.67 13.52
N ASN A 9 -12.27 -13.64 14.25
CA ASN A 9 -11.85 -12.49 15.04
C ASN A 9 -10.33 -12.38 15.04
N ASN A 10 -9.79 -11.30 14.47
CA ASN A 10 -8.35 -10.95 14.48
C ASN A 10 -7.42 -12.12 14.13
N GLY A 11 -7.69 -12.81 13.01
CA GLY A 11 -6.83 -13.90 12.52
C GLY A 11 -7.07 -15.27 13.17
N LYS A 12 -8.06 -15.39 14.06
CA LYS A 12 -8.49 -16.66 14.67
C LYS A 12 -9.93 -16.99 14.25
N ILE A 13 -10.20 -18.28 14.07
CA ILE A 13 -11.54 -18.80 13.76
C ILE A 13 -11.98 -19.66 14.94
N ASP A 14 -13.01 -19.20 15.64
CA ASP A 14 -13.66 -19.98 16.69
C ASP A 14 -14.78 -20.81 16.05
N LEU A 15 -14.53 -22.12 15.91
CA LEU A 15 -15.50 -23.06 15.37
C LEU A 15 -16.63 -23.28 16.37
N GLN A 16 -17.88 -23.13 15.90
CA GLN A 16 -19.05 -23.35 16.75
C GLN A 16 -19.25 -24.84 17.09
N GLU A 17 -18.73 -25.72 16.24
CA GLU A 17 -18.80 -27.17 16.42
C GLU A 17 -17.41 -27.80 16.47
N LYS A 18 -17.22 -28.75 17.39
CA LYS A 18 -15.96 -29.50 17.49
C LYS A 18 -15.93 -30.61 16.46
N ILE A 19 -14.91 -30.57 15.60
CA ILE A 19 -14.68 -31.60 14.59
C ILE A 19 -13.47 -32.42 14.98
N LYS A 20 -13.67 -33.74 15.05
CA LYS A 20 -12.58 -34.68 15.28
C LYS A 20 -12.01 -35.08 13.92
N THR A 21 -10.82 -34.59 13.61
CA THR A 21 -10.02 -35.08 12.49
C THR A 21 -8.91 -35.98 13.03
N ILE A 22 -8.69 -37.11 12.36
CA ILE A 22 -7.62 -38.06 12.73
C ILE A 22 -6.25 -37.55 12.23
N LYS A 23 -6.26 -36.67 11.22
CA LYS A 23 -5.07 -36.12 10.56
C LYS A 23 -5.26 -34.61 10.31
N SER A 24 -4.16 -33.88 10.10
CA SER A 24 -4.24 -32.50 9.62
C SER A 24 -4.84 -32.47 8.22
N VAL A 25 -5.85 -31.62 8.03
CA VAL A 25 -6.56 -31.46 6.76
C VAL A 25 -6.45 -29.99 6.36
N PRO A 26 -6.03 -29.67 5.12
CA PRO A 26 -6.07 -28.30 4.62
C PRO A 26 -7.51 -27.83 4.49
N VAL A 27 -7.78 -26.57 4.84
CA VAL A 27 -9.12 -25.97 4.80
C VAL A 27 -9.09 -24.67 3.99
N ILE A 28 -10.19 -24.40 3.29
CA ILE A 28 -10.45 -23.12 2.63
C ILE A 28 -11.44 -22.36 3.51
N VAL A 29 -11.09 -21.13 3.87
CA VAL A 29 -11.94 -20.26 4.69
C VAL A 29 -12.70 -19.32 3.75
N THR A 30 -14.02 -19.35 3.81
CA THR A 30 -14.89 -18.46 3.08
C THR A 30 -15.67 -17.61 4.07
N PHE A 31 -15.55 -16.29 3.94
CA PHE A 31 -16.30 -15.34 4.73
C PHE A 31 -17.67 -15.13 4.09
N LEU A 32 -18.73 -15.21 4.90
CA LEU A 32 -20.11 -15.05 4.43
C LEU A 32 -20.52 -13.58 4.28
N GLU A 33 -19.75 -12.68 4.87
CA GLU A 33 -19.95 -11.24 4.80
C GLU A 33 -18.77 -10.60 4.07
N GLU A 34 -19.06 -9.47 3.44
CA GLU A 34 -18.04 -8.65 2.80
C GLU A 34 -17.18 -8.02 3.89
N ILE A 35 -15.95 -8.51 4.03
CA ILE A 35 -15.01 -7.95 4.98
C ILE A 35 -14.34 -6.76 4.31
N GLU A 36 -14.39 -5.60 4.95
CA GLU A 36 -13.51 -4.49 4.63
C GLU A 36 -12.08 -4.95 4.93
N SER A 37 -11.41 -5.54 3.93
CA SER A 37 -9.97 -5.71 4.01
C SER A 37 -9.38 -4.32 4.19
N PRO A 38 -8.40 -4.10 5.08
CA PRO A 38 -7.59 -2.90 5.00
C PRO A 38 -6.97 -2.93 3.61
N VAL A 39 -7.54 -2.14 2.70
CA VAL A 39 -6.96 -1.89 1.39
C VAL A 39 -5.56 -1.42 1.71
N GLU A 40 -4.54 -2.18 1.30
CA GLU A 40 -3.18 -1.68 1.34
C GLU A 40 -3.22 -0.38 0.55
N THR A 41 -3.23 0.75 1.25
CA THR A 41 -3.28 2.06 0.64
C THR A 41 -1.97 2.21 -0.08
N GLY A 42 -1.97 1.86 -1.37
CA GLY A 42 -0.86 2.15 -2.27
C GLY A 42 -0.46 3.62 -2.11
N LEU A 43 0.83 3.91 -2.32
CA LEU A 43 1.36 5.26 -2.18
C LEU A 43 0.46 6.26 -2.89
N ASP A 44 -0.15 7.17 -2.14
CA ASP A 44 -0.99 8.23 -2.69
C ASP A 44 -0.09 9.20 -3.46
N ILE A 45 -0.32 9.36 -4.76
CA ILE A 45 0.41 10.29 -5.61
C ILE A 45 0.34 11.74 -5.07
N ASN A 46 -0.70 12.06 -4.30
CA ASN A 46 -0.89 13.38 -3.68
C ASN A 46 -0.04 13.58 -2.41
N SER A 47 0.52 12.50 -1.84
CA SER A 47 1.48 12.60 -0.72
C SER A 47 2.84 13.14 -1.18
N PHE A 48 3.13 13.10 -2.48
CA PHE A 48 4.38 13.61 -3.02
C PHE A 48 4.33 15.12 -3.27
N SER A 49 5.42 15.81 -2.97
CA SER A 49 5.55 17.27 -3.15
C SER A 49 5.74 17.71 -4.60
N PHE A 50 5.57 16.82 -5.58
CA PHE A 50 5.83 17.10 -6.99
C PHE A 50 5.00 18.27 -7.53
N ASN A 51 3.71 18.31 -7.21
CA ASN A 51 2.81 19.40 -7.62
C ASN A 51 3.26 20.75 -7.03
N LYS A 52 3.71 20.74 -5.76
CA LYS A 52 4.25 21.94 -5.11
C LYS A 52 5.49 22.45 -5.82
N SER A 53 6.45 21.57 -6.11
CA SER A 53 7.66 21.94 -6.86
C SER A 53 7.33 22.48 -8.25
N ARG A 54 6.41 21.83 -8.97
CA ARG A 54 5.98 22.25 -10.31
C ARG A 54 5.36 23.64 -10.33
N GLU A 55 4.50 23.97 -9.37
CA GLU A 55 3.92 25.32 -9.29
C GLU A 55 4.97 26.38 -8.93
N ILE A 56 5.89 26.08 -7.99
CA ILE A 56 6.98 27.00 -7.62
C ILE A 56 7.89 27.29 -8.83
N THR A 57 8.18 26.28 -9.66
CA THR A 57 9.08 26.40 -10.81
C THR A 57 8.38 26.78 -12.11
N LYS A 58 7.07 27.05 -12.09
CA LYS A 58 6.26 27.28 -13.32
C LYS A 58 6.78 28.41 -14.20
N HIS A 59 7.41 29.41 -13.59
CA HIS A 59 7.96 30.59 -14.27
C HIS A 59 9.50 30.63 -14.25
N TYR A 60 10.14 29.57 -13.74
CA TYR A 60 11.59 29.47 -13.73
C TYR A 60 12.08 28.85 -15.04
N HIS A 61 12.77 29.65 -15.84
CA HIS A 61 13.34 29.22 -17.12
C HIS A 61 14.86 29.00 -17.07
N GLY A 62 15.46 29.07 -15.88
CA GLY A 62 16.89 28.88 -15.71
C GLY A 62 17.30 27.43 -15.88
N SER A 63 18.47 27.21 -16.45
CA SER A 63 19.12 25.91 -16.48
C SER A 63 20.19 25.85 -15.39
N LEU A 64 20.21 24.76 -14.63
CA LEU A 64 21.30 24.49 -13.69
C LEU A 64 22.65 24.46 -14.43
N SER A 65 22.68 23.92 -15.64
CA SER A 65 23.89 23.84 -16.46
C SER A 65 24.44 25.22 -16.78
N ASP A 66 23.59 26.20 -17.09
CA ASP A 66 24.01 27.56 -17.41
C ASP A 66 24.60 28.24 -16.17
N ALA A 67 23.96 28.08 -15.01
CA ALA A 67 24.48 28.60 -13.74
C ALA A 67 25.88 28.03 -13.41
N VAL A 68 26.08 26.73 -13.63
CA VAL A 68 27.37 26.05 -13.40
C VAL A 68 28.44 26.53 -14.39
N ILE A 69 28.08 26.80 -15.65
CA ILE A 69 29.01 27.33 -16.65
C ILE A 69 29.46 28.74 -16.27
N GLU A 70 28.54 29.62 -15.87
CA GLU A 70 28.86 30.98 -15.45
C GLU A 70 29.72 31.02 -14.19
N GLU A 71 29.40 30.17 -13.19
CA GLU A 71 30.24 30.02 -11.99
C GLU A 71 31.69 29.69 -12.35
N ARG A 72 31.90 28.73 -13.27
CA ARG A 72 33.25 28.34 -13.71
C ARG A 72 33.97 29.43 -14.50
N ARG A 73 33.25 30.24 -15.27
CA ARG A 73 33.83 31.36 -16.03
C ARG A 73 34.30 32.49 -15.11
N HIS A 74 33.60 32.73 -14.00
CA HIS A 74 33.97 33.75 -13.01
C HIS A 74 35.09 33.31 -12.05
N ALA A 75 35.40 32.01 -12.00
CA ALA A 75 36.45 31.46 -11.13
C ALA A 75 37.86 31.44 -11.77
N LEU A 76 38.00 31.88 -13.02
CA LEU A 76 39.25 32.01 -13.79
C LEU A 76 39.62 33.49 -13.98
#